data_AF-A0A7Y5FK60-F1
#
_entry.id   AF-A0A7Y5FK60-F1
#
_cell.length_a   1.000
_cell.length_b   1.000
_cell.length_c   1.000
_cell.angle_alpha   90.00
_cell.angle_beta   90.00
_cell.angle_gamma   90.00
#
_symmetry.space_group_name_H-M   'P 1'
#
loop_
_entity.id
_entity.type
_entity.pdbx_description
1 polymer ?
#
loop_
_entity_poly.entity_id
_entity_poly.type
_entity_poly.pdbx_seq_one_letter_code
_entity_poly.pdbx_strand_id
1 'polypeptide(L)'
;MPFAQNAAHRRTNLSLGLVFLWSTLSFSQNAGPLAGITSASDYLVYYGGWNATKILQAQYFDLVILDIRSGITAAQVADLRNGLDDRSGTGDDVIVVGYLSLGEDDDGKHVGNGSGPVYWNAQSEVLVYQQRGVASWYVDDADQNGSPDQNGVWGSFYVNAGDSLWQRFVRTKAHGADDIINRWKCDGLFLDTIDTASPWGKYHWTVAGMSQCLANLRQWYPPAVIIGNRGLFYFDPAQAASYAHTIRPYVNAIMFESYYTEWDWNTSAGGVSPYFADNKNYWAPRVNAAAHQQDGFTVLCLDYLNPAQADYQLMLENQRHEAIDVQGWTDAVSSIMLEEMRYDIYHQHVPDVNPPTWSKTVGVRQARVESGHVVVRWNRADDRHQPVQYNLYHGTASPLDFATATRLAHITPAAAVSHDLQFAVPGLVEAAEYYFAIRAEDALGNEEGNRVELGVWFGGTAVAEVALTPPSFHMHQNFPNPFHLGTRIELEVPAWLTEEIVLEIFDMTGRLVQELRQPASAAKRVSFHWNGETRFGGRARSGVYSCRARAGAWQAMHKMILRQ
;
A
#
# COMPACT_ATOMS: atom_id res chain seq x y z
N MET A 1 40.70 83.68 34.57
CA MET A 1 42.12 83.24 34.61
C MET A 1 42.30 82.34 35.83
N PRO A 2 43.07 81.24 35.80
CA PRO A 2 43.57 80.45 34.66
C PRO A 2 43.30 78.91 34.76
N PHE A 3 43.32 78.22 33.60
CA PHE A 3 43.87 76.87 33.27
C PHE A 3 43.52 75.62 34.15
N ALA A 4 43.39 74.35 33.69
CA ALA A 4 43.61 73.66 32.41
C ALA A 4 42.93 72.26 32.41
N GLN A 5 42.70 71.76 31.18
CA GLN A 5 42.56 70.39 30.66
C GLN A 5 42.79 69.17 31.58
N ASN A 6 41.96 68.11 31.49
CA ASN A 6 42.20 66.98 30.57
C ASN A 6 41.09 65.90 30.57
N ALA A 7 41.09 65.13 29.48
CA ALA A 7 40.07 64.20 29.00
C ALA A 7 39.84 62.92 29.84
N ALA A 8 38.59 62.42 29.83
CA ALA A 8 38.22 61.02 29.58
C ALA A 8 36.69 60.85 29.69
N HIS A 9 35.97 60.83 28.56
CA HIS A 9 34.54 60.48 28.54
C HIS A 9 34.35 58.95 28.52
N ARG A 10 34.02 58.37 29.68
CA ARG A 10 33.30 57.08 29.75
C ARG A 10 31.82 57.36 29.47
N ARG A 11 31.30 56.87 28.34
CA ARG A 11 29.86 56.83 28.07
C ARG A 11 29.27 55.63 28.81
N THR A 12 28.33 55.92 29.70
CA THR A 12 27.47 54.99 30.42
C THR A 12 26.44 54.38 29.46
N ASN A 13 26.33 53.05 29.52
CA ASN A 13 25.36 52.25 28.76
C ASN A 13 23.92 52.57 29.19
N LEU A 14 23.10 53.00 28.23
CA LEU A 14 21.64 52.97 28.31
C LEU A 14 21.17 51.63 27.75
N SER A 15 20.68 50.76 28.63
CA SER A 15 20.04 49.50 28.28
C SER A 15 18.67 49.75 27.66
N LEU A 16 18.57 49.69 26.32
CA LEU A 16 17.31 49.45 25.63
C LEU A 16 16.97 47.96 25.74
N GLY A 17 15.96 47.63 26.55
CA GLY A 17 15.35 46.31 26.50
C GLY A 17 14.55 46.16 25.21
N LEU A 18 15.09 45.42 24.24
CA LEU A 18 14.29 44.88 23.14
C LEU A 18 13.39 43.79 23.71
N VAL A 19 12.11 44.11 23.90
CA VAL A 19 11.06 43.09 24.01
C VAL A 19 10.84 42.55 22.60
N PHE A 20 11.49 41.44 22.27
CA PHE A 20 11.12 40.64 21.11
C PHE A 20 9.75 40.01 21.40
N LEU A 21 8.69 40.67 20.96
CA LEU A 21 7.41 40.02 20.72
C LEU A 21 7.63 39.05 19.55
N TRP A 22 7.87 37.78 19.87
CA TRP A 22 7.68 36.70 18.91
C TRP A 22 6.18 36.63 18.62
N SER A 23 5.71 37.40 17.64
CA SER A 23 4.46 37.08 16.98
C SER A 23 4.70 35.77 16.24
N THR A 24 4.31 34.65 16.84
CA THR A 24 4.10 33.40 16.10
C THR A 24 2.90 33.63 15.17
N LEU A 25 3.15 34.27 14.05
CA LEU A 25 2.33 34.11 12.86
C LEU A 25 2.59 32.69 12.35
N SER A 26 2.06 31.71 13.08
CA SER A 26 1.80 30.40 12.52
C SER A 26 0.62 30.59 11.58
N PHE A 27 0.88 31.07 10.36
CA PHE A 27 -0.02 30.77 9.27
C PHE A 27 -0.03 29.25 9.19
N SER A 28 -1.07 28.62 9.74
CA SER A 28 -1.43 27.26 9.34
C SER A 28 -1.64 27.37 7.84
N GLN A 29 -0.66 26.93 7.07
CA GLN A 29 -0.79 26.85 5.63
C GLN A 29 -1.87 25.80 5.42
N ASN A 30 -3.05 26.23 4.96
CA ASN A 30 -4.11 25.31 4.59
C ASN A 30 -3.52 24.25 3.68
N ALA A 31 -3.89 22.98 3.90
CA ALA A 31 -3.35 21.86 3.13
C ALA A 31 -3.53 22.07 1.62
N GLY A 32 -4.72 22.56 1.22
CA GLY A 32 -5.08 22.75 -0.18
C GLY A 32 -5.26 21.42 -0.92
N PRO A 33 -5.78 21.45 -2.16
CA PRO A 33 -5.98 20.25 -2.95
C PRO A 33 -4.68 19.49 -3.20
N LEU A 34 -4.80 18.19 -3.44
CA LEU A 34 -3.68 17.32 -3.77
C LEU A 34 -3.08 17.73 -5.12
N ALA A 35 -1.85 18.24 -5.11
CA ALA A 35 -1.20 18.75 -6.31
C ALA A 35 -0.97 17.63 -7.34
N GLY A 36 -1.27 17.91 -8.61
CA GLY A 36 -1.07 16.96 -9.71
C GLY A 36 -2.19 15.93 -9.89
N ILE A 37 -3.05 15.72 -8.88
CA ILE A 37 -4.13 14.75 -8.96
C ILE A 37 -5.42 15.42 -9.47
N THR A 38 -5.96 14.87 -10.55
CA THR A 38 -7.17 15.34 -11.23
C THR A 38 -8.10 14.17 -11.55
N SER A 39 -9.27 14.43 -12.13
CA SER A 39 -10.18 13.37 -12.59
C SER A 39 -9.61 12.51 -13.73
N ALA A 40 -8.48 12.90 -14.32
CA ALA A 40 -7.75 12.12 -15.32
C ALA A 40 -6.57 11.32 -14.73
N SER A 41 -6.33 11.45 -13.42
CA SER A 41 -5.27 10.72 -12.72
C SER A 41 -5.71 9.32 -12.35
N ASP A 42 -4.74 8.41 -12.25
CA ASP A 42 -4.95 7.03 -11.81
C ASP A 42 -4.43 6.85 -10.38
N TYR A 43 -5.25 6.29 -9.49
CA TYR A 43 -4.79 5.95 -8.15
C TYR A 43 -5.18 4.53 -7.74
N LEU A 44 -4.40 4.01 -6.79
CA LEU A 44 -4.52 2.65 -6.28
C LEU A 44 -4.72 2.68 -4.77
N VAL A 45 -5.67 1.87 -4.29
CA VAL A 45 -5.74 1.46 -2.87
C VAL A 45 -5.41 -0.02 -2.78
N TYR A 46 -4.32 -0.36 -2.08
CA TYR A 46 -3.79 -1.73 -2.03
C TYR A 46 -3.24 -2.10 -0.66
N TYR A 47 -3.92 -3.03 0.01
CA TYR A 47 -3.54 -3.58 1.33
C TYR A 47 -3.02 -5.03 1.24
N GLY A 48 -2.87 -5.57 0.03
CA GLY A 48 -2.28 -6.88 -0.20
C GLY A 48 -0.76 -6.94 -0.02
N GLY A 49 -0.20 -8.14 -0.23
CA GLY A 49 1.24 -8.41 -0.07
C GLY A 49 2.10 -7.86 -1.21
N TRP A 50 3.31 -7.40 -0.86
CA TRP A 50 4.23 -6.76 -1.81
C TRP A 50 5.37 -7.66 -2.29
N ASN A 51 5.69 -7.53 -3.58
CA ASN A 51 6.86 -8.14 -4.22
C ASN A 51 7.36 -7.22 -5.34
N ALA A 52 8.51 -7.54 -5.95
CA ALA A 52 9.11 -6.69 -7.00
C ALA A 52 8.15 -6.44 -8.19
N THR A 53 7.38 -7.44 -8.62
CA THR A 53 6.38 -7.27 -9.69
C THR A 53 5.31 -6.27 -9.28
N LYS A 54 4.83 -6.34 -8.03
CA LYS A 54 3.79 -5.45 -7.49
C LYS A 54 4.27 -4.01 -7.35
N ILE A 55 5.54 -3.79 -7.02
CA ILE A 55 6.13 -2.44 -6.98
C ILE A 55 6.17 -1.83 -8.39
N LEU A 56 6.72 -2.54 -9.37
CA LEU A 56 6.75 -2.08 -10.76
C LEU A 56 5.35 -1.79 -11.31
N GLN A 57 4.38 -2.61 -10.90
CA GLN A 57 2.97 -2.46 -11.23
C GLN A 57 2.37 -1.19 -10.63
N ALA A 58 2.63 -0.92 -9.35
CA ALA A 58 2.14 0.25 -8.64
C ALA A 58 2.82 1.57 -9.08
N GLN A 59 3.96 1.52 -9.78
CA GLN A 59 4.64 2.70 -10.34
C GLN A 59 3.91 3.36 -11.52
N TYR A 60 2.86 2.74 -12.05
CA TYR A 60 2.02 3.32 -13.11
C TYR A 60 0.89 4.22 -12.58
N PHE A 61 0.80 4.42 -11.27
CA PHE A 61 -0.24 5.21 -10.63
C PHE A 61 0.32 6.54 -10.16
N ASP A 62 -0.49 7.60 -10.23
CA ASP A 62 -0.12 8.92 -9.70
C ASP A 62 -0.16 8.95 -8.16
N LEU A 63 -1.03 8.11 -7.57
CA LEU A 63 -1.23 8.00 -6.12
C LEU A 63 -1.40 6.53 -5.71
N VAL A 64 -0.68 6.12 -4.67
CA VAL A 64 -0.82 4.80 -4.04
C VAL A 64 -1.11 4.95 -2.55
N ILE A 65 -2.28 4.45 -2.14
CA ILE A 65 -2.69 4.27 -0.75
C ILE A 65 -2.39 2.83 -0.35
N LEU A 66 -1.54 2.64 0.66
CA LEU A 66 -1.10 1.32 1.11
C LEU A 66 -1.15 1.15 2.62
N ASP A 67 -1.10 -0.09 3.08
CA ASP A 67 -0.91 -0.42 4.49
C ASP A 67 0.50 -0.98 4.70
N ILE A 68 1.32 -0.30 5.52
CA ILE A 68 2.69 -0.75 5.80
C ILE A 68 2.74 -2.08 6.58
N ARG A 69 1.63 -2.52 7.16
CA ARG A 69 1.48 -3.84 7.80
C ARG A 69 1.44 -4.98 6.78
N SER A 70 1.20 -4.69 5.49
CA SER A 70 1.12 -5.71 4.45
C SER A 70 2.49 -6.23 3.97
N GLY A 71 3.58 -5.83 4.66
CA GLY A 71 4.92 -6.38 4.47
C GLY A 71 5.79 -5.61 3.47
N ILE A 72 5.35 -4.45 2.98
CA ILE A 72 6.20 -3.54 2.19
C ILE A 72 7.36 -3.01 3.04
N THR A 73 8.54 -2.89 2.46
CA THR A 73 9.72 -2.31 3.11
C THR A 73 9.86 -0.82 2.78
N ALA A 74 10.59 -0.07 3.61
CA ALA A 74 10.90 1.34 3.32
C ALA A 74 11.68 1.53 2.01
N ALA A 75 12.53 0.56 1.63
CA ALA A 75 13.23 0.58 0.34
C ALA A 75 12.24 0.46 -0.83
N GLN A 76 11.28 -0.47 -0.74
CA GLN A 76 10.22 -0.61 -1.74
C GLN A 76 9.29 0.62 -1.83
N VAL A 77 9.02 1.31 -0.72
CA VAL A 77 8.31 2.60 -0.76
C VAL A 77 9.14 3.66 -1.48
N ALA A 78 10.45 3.72 -1.25
CA ALA A 78 11.32 4.63 -1.98
C ALA A 78 11.35 4.32 -3.49
N ASP A 79 11.48 3.04 -3.86
CA ASP A 79 11.42 2.60 -5.26
C ASP A 79 10.08 3.00 -5.90
N LEU A 80 8.97 2.79 -5.20
CA LEU A 80 7.63 3.17 -5.67
C LEU A 80 7.54 4.68 -5.92
N ARG A 81 8.00 5.50 -4.97
CA ARG A 81 7.96 6.97 -5.07
C ARG A 81 8.79 7.52 -6.22
N ASN A 82 9.90 6.86 -6.56
CA ASN A 82 10.76 7.26 -7.68
C ASN A 82 10.18 6.93 -9.07
N GLY A 83 8.98 6.35 -9.15
CA GLY A 83 8.34 6.05 -10.43
C GLY A 83 9.08 5.00 -11.27
N LEU A 84 8.73 4.95 -12.55
CA LEU A 84 9.32 4.04 -13.53
C LEU A 84 10.75 4.44 -13.89
N ASP A 85 11.13 5.70 -13.66
CA ASP A 85 12.44 6.22 -14.00
C ASP A 85 13.51 6.10 -12.88
N ASP A 86 13.10 5.60 -11.71
CA ASP A 86 13.93 5.45 -10.50
C ASP A 86 14.68 6.73 -10.11
N ARG A 87 14.07 7.90 -10.36
CA ARG A 87 14.62 9.20 -9.99
C ARG A 87 13.53 10.06 -9.36
N SER A 88 13.71 10.40 -8.11
CA SER A 88 12.84 11.38 -7.46
C SER A 88 12.87 12.75 -8.15
N GLY A 89 11.73 13.42 -8.20
CA GLY A 89 11.53 14.77 -8.69
C GLY A 89 11.23 14.85 -10.19
N THR A 90 10.80 13.75 -10.79
CA THR A 90 10.48 13.63 -12.21
C THR A 90 8.97 13.61 -12.42
N GLY A 91 8.54 13.54 -13.68
CA GLY A 91 7.12 13.58 -14.03
C GLY A 91 6.34 12.31 -13.70
N ASP A 92 7.02 11.22 -13.35
CA ASP A 92 6.44 9.90 -13.07
C ASP A 92 6.55 9.50 -11.60
N ASP A 93 6.92 10.44 -10.71
CA ASP A 93 6.92 10.21 -9.26
C ASP A 93 5.53 9.82 -8.76
N VAL A 94 5.48 8.80 -7.90
CA VAL A 94 4.23 8.33 -7.29
C VAL A 94 4.06 8.95 -5.90
N ILE A 95 2.89 9.54 -5.64
CA ILE A 95 2.51 9.96 -4.28
C ILE A 95 2.16 8.72 -3.46
N VAL A 96 2.91 8.40 -2.41
CA VAL A 96 2.64 7.22 -1.58
C VAL A 96 2.13 7.63 -0.20
N VAL A 97 0.93 7.18 0.17
CA VAL A 97 0.31 7.47 1.49
C VAL A 97 0.02 6.19 2.27
N GLY A 98 0.30 6.19 3.57
CA GLY A 98 0.08 5.04 4.44
C GLY A 98 -1.24 5.10 5.21
N TYR A 99 -1.95 3.98 5.27
CA TYR A 99 -3.17 3.77 6.06
C TYR A 99 -2.94 4.00 7.55
N LEU A 100 -3.88 4.70 8.19
CA LEU A 100 -3.93 4.89 9.63
C LEU A 100 -5.40 5.00 10.10
N SER A 101 -5.86 4.07 10.93
CA SER A 101 -7.16 4.19 11.59
C SER A 101 -7.11 5.24 12.71
N LEU A 102 -7.99 6.23 12.66
CA LEU A 102 -7.96 7.37 13.58
C LEU A 102 -9.02 7.31 14.69
N GLY A 103 -10.19 6.77 14.36
CA GLY A 103 -11.34 6.63 15.23
C GLY A 103 -11.51 5.25 15.85
N GLU A 104 -10.65 4.30 15.48
CA GLU A 104 -10.64 2.95 16.04
C GLU A 104 -9.22 2.46 16.30
N ASP A 105 -9.06 1.64 17.33
CA ASP A 105 -7.83 0.97 17.69
C ASP A 105 -7.82 -0.47 17.17
N ASP A 106 -6.97 -0.70 16.18
CA ASP A 106 -6.80 -1.94 15.44
C ASP A 106 -5.62 -2.79 15.94
N ASP A 107 -4.88 -2.32 16.94
CA ASP A 107 -3.76 -3.07 17.56
C ASP A 107 -4.18 -3.82 18.84
N GLY A 108 -5.49 -3.83 19.11
CA GLY A 108 -6.09 -4.50 20.24
C GLY A 108 -6.11 -3.66 21.52
N LYS A 109 -6.53 -4.29 22.62
CA LYS A 109 -6.85 -3.58 23.87
C LYS A 109 -5.60 -3.26 24.68
N HIS A 110 -5.41 -1.99 25.03
CA HIS A 110 -4.29 -1.48 25.80
C HIS A 110 -4.65 -1.08 27.24
N VAL A 111 -3.70 -1.25 28.16
CA VAL A 111 -3.85 -0.80 29.56
C VAL A 111 -3.80 0.72 29.66
N GLY A 112 -2.95 1.38 28.84
CA GLY A 112 -2.78 2.83 28.85
C GLY A 112 -2.51 3.40 30.25
N ASN A 113 -3.26 4.44 30.63
CA ASN A 113 -3.23 5.02 31.97
C ASN A 113 -4.19 4.34 32.98
N GLY A 114 -4.91 3.30 32.58
CA GLY A 114 -5.80 2.51 33.42
C GLY A 114 -7.13 3.16 33.80
N SER A 115 -7.41 4.39 33.38
CA SER A 115 -8.61 5.13 33.84
C SER A 115 -9.86 4.86 33.00
N GLY A 116 -9.74 4.21 31.85
CA GLY A 116 -10.84 3.92 30.94
C GLY A 116 -11.64 2.66 31.30
N PRO A 117 -12.60 2.26 30.44
CA PRO A 117 -13.09 3.05 29.32
C PRO A 117 -13.84 4.29 29.82
N VAL A 118 -14.18 5.19 28.91
CA VAL A 118 -14.93 6.42 29.18
C VAL A 118 -16.29 6.38 28.49
N TYR A 119 -17.25 7.15 29.00
CA TYR A 119 -18.49 7.44 28.28
C TYR A 119 -18.90 8.90 28.52
N TRP A 120 -19.70 9.45 27.63
CA TRP A 120 -20.25 10.79 27.79
C TRP A 120 -21.56 10.76 28.58
N ASN A 121 -21.60 11.49 29.69
CA ASN A 121 -22.84 11.69 30.43
C ASN A 121 -23.56 12.93 29.88
N ALA A 122 -24.61 12.71 29.08
CA ALA A 122 -25.39 13.77 28.46
C ALA A 122 -26.18 14.64 29.47
N GLN A 123 -26.49 14.14 30.66
CA GLN A 123 -27.24 14.91 31.67
C GLN A 123 -26.36 15.93 32.39
N SER A 124 -25.11 15.56 32.68
CA SER A 124 -24.15 16.44 33.37
C SER A 124 -23.13 17.09 32.45
N GLU A 125 -23.14 16.74 31.15
CA GLU A 125 -22.22 17.23 30.13
C GLU A 125 -20.74 17.03 30.51
N VAL A 126 -20.42 15.84 31.02
CA VAL A 126 -19.04 15.49 31.41
C VAL A 126 -18.66 14.11 30.90
N LEU A 127 -17.38 13.96 30.62
CA LEU A 127 -16.76 12.67 30.35
C LEU A 127 -16.55 11.89 31.66
N VAL A 128 -17.07 10.67 31.74
CA VAL A 128 -16.97 9.81 32.92
C VAL A 128 -15.91 8.74 32.70
N TYR A 129 -14.95 8.65 33.61
CA TYR A 129 -13.88 7.65 33.61
C TYR A 129 -14.24 6.48 34.52
N GLN A 130 -14.31 5.27 33.97
CA GLN A 130 -14.82 4.10 34.69
C GLN A 130 -13.78 3.35 35.54
N GLN A 131 -12.48 3.67 35.39
CA GLN A 131 -11.40 3.10 36.20
C GLN A 131 -11.32 1.56 36.14
N ARG A 132 -11.44 0.98 34.94
CA ARG A 132 -11.46 -0.47 34.69
C ARG A 132 -10.11 -1.03 34.21
N GLY A 133 -9.02 -0.27 34.36
CA GLY A 133 -7.66 -0.75 34.08
C GLY A 133 -7.31 -0.79 32.59
N VAL A 134 -7.97 0.03 31.77
CA VAL A 134 -7.72 0.16 30.33
C VAL A 134 -7.47 1.62 29.96
N ALA A 135 -6.97 1.86 28.76
CA ALA A 135 -6.62 3.21 28.33
C ALA A 135 -7.83 4.15 28.35
N SER A 136 -7.60 5.42 28.71
CA SER A 136 -8.64 6.47 28.81
C SER A 136 -9.35 6.78 27.50
N TRP A 137 -8.75 6.42 26.37
CA TRP A 137 -9.31 6.73 25.08
C TRP A 137 -10.39 5.76 24.64
N TYR A 138 -10.51 4.57 25.22
CA TYR A 138 -11.57 3.65 24.84
C TYR A 138 -12.93 4.16 25.29
N VAL A 139 -13.92 4.10 24.40
CA VAL A 139 -15.31 4.51 24.69
C VAL A 139 -16.17 3.30 25.05
N ASP A 140 -17.26 3.55 25.78
CA ASP A 140 -18.24 2.57 26.28
C ASP A 140 -19.63 3.23 26.36
N ASP A 141 -20.00 3.97 25.30
CA ASP A 141 -21.28 4.68 25.20
C ASP A 141 -22.38 3.75 24.68
N ALA A 142 -22.03 2.58 24.12
CA ALA A 142 -22.99 1.70 23.48
C ALA A 142 -23.91 0.95 24.44
N ASP A 143 -23.37 0.49 25.56
CA ASP A 143 -24.12 -0.24 26.58
C ASP A 143 -23.65 0.07 28.03
N GLN A 144 -22.54 0.78 28.20
CA GLN A 144 -21.97 1.18 29.50
C GLN A 144 -21.69 -0.03 30.40
N ASN A 145 -21.23 -1.14 29.82
CA ASN A 145 -21.00 -2.40 30.55
C ASN A 145 -19.65 -2.43 31.31
N GLY A 146 -18.83 -1.40 31.16
CA GLY A 146 -17.49 -1.29 31.74
C GLY A 146 -16.37 -1.83 30.85
N SER A 147 -16.66 -2.18 29.60
CA SER A 147 -15.70 -2.67 28.61
C SER A 147 -15.66 -1.75 27.39
N PRO A 148 -14.49 -1.58 26.74
CA PRO A 148 -14.41 -0.86 25.47
C PRO A 148 -15.40 -1.40 24.43
N ASP A 149 -16.12 -0.49 23.78
CA ASP A 149 -16.96 -0.79 22.64
C ASP A 149 -16.11 -1.28 21.46
N GLN A 150 -16.58 -2.33 20.80
CA GLN A 150 -15.84 -2.99 19.73
C GLN A 150 -16.66 -2.99 18.43
N ASN A 151 -15.98 -2.75 17.31
CA ASN A 151 -16.54 -2.97 15.99
C ASN A 151 -16.77 -4.47 15.77
N GLY A 152 -18.03 -4.86 15.55
CA GLY A 152 -18.41 -6.27 15.44
C GLY A 152 -17.93 -6.98 14.17
N VAL A 153 -17.52 -6.24 13.14
CA VAL A 153 -17.01 -6.79 11.88
C VAL A 153 -15.49 -6.93 11.94
N TRP A 154 -14.80 -5.86 12.34
CA TRP A 154 -13.33 -5.78 12.28
C TRP A 154 -12.63 -6.13 13.59
N GLY A 155 -13.34 -6.15 14.71
CA GLY A 155 -12.76 -6.44 16.02
C GLY A 155 -11.88 -5.32 16.59
N SER A 156 -11.81 -4.17 15.94
CA SER A 156 -11.19 -2.94 16.42
C SER A 156 -12.02 -2.29 17.54
N PHE A 157 -11.39 -1.50 18.41
CA PHE A 157 -12.07 -0.82 19.53
C PHE A 157 -12.33 0.65 19.20
N TYR A 158 -13.53 1.15 19.47
CA TYR A 158 -13.82 2.57 19.27
C TYR A 158 -13.05 3.42 20.28
N VAL A 159 -12.60 4.61 19.84
CA VAL A 159 -11.83 5.52 20.69
C VAL A 159 -12.33 6.96 20.62
N ASN A 160 -12.08 7.69 21.71
CA ASN A 160 -12.13 9.13 21.75
C ASN A 160 -10.88 9.71 21.08
N ALA A 161 -11.00 10.07 19.80
CA ALA A 161 -9.90 10.68 19.04
C ALA A 161 -9.39 12.01 19.64
N GLY A 162 -10.17 12.66 20.50
CA GLY A 162 -9.78 13.86 21.24
C GLY A 162 -8.89 13.60 22.46
N ASP A 163 -8.72 12.36 22.91
CA ASP A 163 -7.88 12.04 24.06
C ASP A 163 -6.39 12.24 23.72
N SER A 164 -5.69 13.07 24.50
CA SER A 164 -4.28 13.39 24.26
C SER A 164 -3.31 12.20 24.36
N LEU A 165 -3.68 11.14 25.06
CA LEU A 165 -2.92 9.89 25.11
C LEU A 165 -3.17 9.07 23.84
N TRP A 166 -4.40 9.04 23.31
CA TRP A 166 -4.67 8.45 21.99
C TRP A 166 -3.90 9.16 20.89
N GLN A 167 -3.95 10.49 20.85
CA GLN A 167 -3.27 11.29 19.83
C GLN A 167 -1.75 11.05 19.84
N ARG A 168 -1.15 10.86 21.02
CA ARG A 168 0.25 10.45 21.15
C ARG A 168 0.44 9.01 20.69
N PHE A 169 -0.44 8.10 21.11
CA PHE A 169 -0.35 6.69 20.78
C PHE A 169 -0.45 6.44 19.26
N VAL A 170 -1.49 6.95 18.58
CA VAL A 170 -1.69 6.79 17.13
C VAL A 170 -0.53 7.38 16.32
N ARG A 171 0.16 8.37 16.87
CA ARG A 171 1.40 8.91 16.29
C ARG A 171 2.57 7.94 16.46
N THR A 172 2.82 7.46 17.67
CA THR A 172 4.08 6.77 18.02
C THR A 172 4.01 5.24 18.04
N LYS A 173 2.82 4.65 17.90
CA LYS A 173 2.63 3.20 17.90
C LYS A 173 3.36 2.55 16.72
N ALA A 174 3.60 1.25 16.82
CA ALA A 174 4.07 0.49 15.66
C ALA A 174 3.07 0.66 14.51
N HIS A 175 3.57 0.95 13.32
CA HIS A 175 2.73 1.29 12.15
C HIS A 175 1.90 2.57 12.30
N GLY A 176 2.15 3.39 13.32
CA GLY A 176 1.55 4.71 13.50
C GLY A 176 2.17 5.77 12.59
N ALA A 177 1.73 7.03 12.76
CA ALA A 177 2.14 8.12 11.88
C ALA A 177 3.67 8.35 11.80
N ASP A 178 4.40 8.19 12.91
CA ASP A 178 5.87 8.32 12.91
C ASP A 178 6.52 7.20 12.08
N ASP A 179 6.01 5.96 12.13
CA ASP A 179 6.53 4.87 11.29
C ASP A 179 6.22 5.14 9.81
N ILE A 180 5.00 5.51 9.47
CA ILE A 180 4.58 5.78 8.08
C ILE A 180 5.42 6.91 7.46
N ILE A 181 5.45 8.08 8.11
CA ILE A 181 6.10 9.28 7.56
C ILE A 181 7.62 9.22 7.73
N ASN A 182 8.12 8.90 8.93
CA ASN A 182 9.54 9.07 9.24
C ASN A 182 10.37 7.82 8.91
N ARG A 183 9.79 6.62 9.01
CA ARG A 183 10.54 5.37 8.81
C ARG A 183 10.31 4.76 7.43
N TRP A 184 9.06 4.70 6.95
CA TRP A 184 8.74 4.25 5.59
C TRP A 184 8.87 5.35 4.55
N LYS A 185 8.94 6.61 4.97
CA LYS A 185 9.09 7.77 4.07
C LYS A 185 7.94 7.87 3.06
N CYS A 186 6.74 7.46 3.46
CA CYS A 186 5.53 7.80 2.71
C CYS A 186 5.38 9.33 2.66
N ASP A 187 4.82 9.84 1.57
CA ASP A 187 4.49 11.26 1.38
C ASP A 187 3.34 11.70 2.29
N GLY A 188 2.56 10.76 2.82
CA GLY A 188 1.37 11.11 3.58
C GLY A 188 0.69 10.01 4.37
N LEU A 189 -0.45 10.39 4.94
CA LEU A 189 -1.36 9.57 5.73
C LEU A 189 -2.72 9.49 5.05
N PHE A 190 -3.25 8.27 4.96
CA PHE A 190 -4.65 8.02 4.66
C PHE A 190 -5.37 7.68 5.97
N LEU A 191 -6.25 8.58 6.40
CA LEU A 191 -6.91 8.56 7.70
C LEU A 191 -8.29 7.91 7.58
N ASP A 192 -8.40 6.71 8.11
CA ASP A 192 -9.64 5.95 8.12
C ASP A 192 -10.43 6.17 9.44
N THR A 193 -11.67 5.69 9.46
CA THR A 193 -12.57 5.69 10.62
C THR A 193 -12.90 7.06 11.22
N ILE A 194 -12.80 8.13 10.41
CA ILE A 194 -13.23 9.50 10.80
C ILE A 194 -14.72 9.53 11.16
N ASP A 195 -15.52 8.68 10.53
CA ASP A 195 -16.96 8.57 10.72
C ASP A 195 -17.39 8.05 12.10
N THR A 196 -16.48 7.53 12.93
CA THR A 196 -16.83 7.18 14.32
C THR A 196 -17.34 8.39 15.11
N ALA A 197 -16.93 9.59 14.71
CA ALA A 197 -17.40 10.87 15.24
C ALA A 197 -18.74 11.35 14.64
N SER A 198 -19.45 10.49 13.91
CA SER A 198 -20.72 10.80 13.24
C SER A 198 -21.76 11.42 14.20
N PRO A 199 -22.47 12.49 13.77
CA PRO A 199 -23.47 13.17 14.59
C PRO A 199 -24.69 12.30 14.92
N TRP A 200 -24.90 11.20 14.17
CA TRP A 200 -25.98 10.24 14.43
C TRP A 200 -25.52 9.03 15.24
N GLY A 201 -24.22 8.94 15.53
CA GLY A 201 -23.60 7.86 16.27
C GLY A 201 -23.64 8.05 17.78
N LYS A 202 -23.28 6.97 18.48
CA LYS A 202 -23.13 6.94 19.95
C LYS A 202 -21.99 7.84 20.45
N TYR A 203 -21.00 8.08 19.60
CA TYR A 203 -19.79 8.83 19.93
C TYR A 203 -19.75 10.23 19.32
N HIS A 204 -20.91 10.81 18.95
CA HIS A 204 -21.00 12.13 18.32
C HIS A 204 -20.28 13.24 19.10
N TRP A 205 -20.18 13.09 20.43
CA TRP A 205 -19.49 14.04 21.31
C TRP A 205 -17.98 14.14 21.02
N THR A 206 -17.41 13.16 20.29
CA THR A 206 -16.00 13.15 19.88
C THR A 206 -15.70 14.04 18.68
N VAL A 207 -16.70 14.64 18.02
CA VAL A 207 -16.55 15.43 16.77
C VAL A 207 -15.48 16.52 16.84
N ALA A 208 -15.47 17.32 17.91
CA ALA A 208 -14.45 18.35 18.09
C ALA A 208 -13.06 17.74 18.31
N GLY A 209 -12.99 16.63 19.06
CA GLY A 209 -11.75 15.91 19.36
C GLY A 209 -11.14 15.23 18.14
N MET A 210 -11.97 14.64 17.27
CA MET A 210 -11.55 14.08 15.99
C MET A 210 -10.95 15.16 15.10
N SER A 211 -11.65 16.27 14.89
CA SER A 211 -11.10 17.42 14.12
C SER A 211 -9.77 17.94 14.69
N GLN A 212 -9.65 18.05 16.01
CA GLN A 212 -8.40 18.43 16.67
C GLN A 212 -7.27 17.42 16.46
N CYS A 213 -7.59 16.12 16.38
CA CYS A 213 -6.62 15.08 16.07
C CYS A 213 -6.04 15.27 14.65
N LEU A 214 -6.89 15.53 13.65
CA LEU A 214 -6.45 15.85 12.29
C LEU A 214 -5.61 17.14 12.25
N ALA A 215 -6.02 18.18 12.99
CA ALA A 215 -5.26 19.42 13.12
C ALA A 215 -3.85 19.17 13.68
N ASN A 216 -3.74 18.31 14.70
CA ASN A 216 -2.46 17.94 15.31
C ASN A 216 -1.58 17.14 14.33
N LEU A 217 -2.15 16.20 13.57
CA LEU A 217 -1.41 15.47 12.52
C LEU A 217 -0.86 16.43 11.46
N ARG A 218 -1.67 17.39 10.97
CA ARG A 218 -1.21 18.44 10.06
C ARG A 218 -0.11 19.29 10.67
N GLN A 219 -0.20 19.63 11.96
CA GLN A 219 0.83 20.42 12.63
C GLN A 219 2.14 19.63 12.82
N TRP A 220 2.07 18.34 13.12
CA TRP A 220 3.25 17.49 13.28
C TRP A 220 3.94 17.17 11.96
N TYR A 221 3.16 17.09 10.87
CA TYR A 221 3.66 16.81 9.52
C TYR A 221 3.16 17.84 8.51
N PRO A 222 3.62 19.11 8.57
CA PRO A 222 3.13 20.16 7.69
C PRO A 222 3.15 19.84 6.18
N PRO A 223 4.21 19.20 5.62
CA PRO A 223 4.25 18.90 4.18
C PRO A 223 3.53 17.59 3.81
N ALA A 224 3.09 16.79 4.77
CA ALA A 224 2.53 15.48 4.48
C ALA A 224 1.20 15.62 3.71
N VAL A 225 0.99 14.73 2.75
CA VAL A 225 -0.33 14.54 2.16
C VAL A 225 -1.25 13.93 3.22
N ILE A 226 -2.42 14.51 3.46
CA ILE A 226 -3.42 13.93 4.37
C ILE A 226 -4.70 13.70 3.60
N ILE A 227 -5.13 12.44 3.52
CA ILE A 227 -6.36 12.03 2.85
C ILE A 227 -7.31 11.50 3.92
N GLY A 228 -8.50 12.09 4.07
CA GLY A 228 -9.51 11.58 5.00
C GLY A 228 -10.50 10.65 4.30
N ASN A 229 -10.80 9.49 4.91
CA ASN A 229 -11.90 8.66 4.47
C ASN A 229 -13.22 9.15 5.06
N ARG A 230 -14.17 9.54 4.21
CA ARG A 230 -15.47 10.09 4.59
C ARG A 230 -15.38 11.30 5.54
N GLY A 231 -16.09 11.29 6.68
CA GLY A 231 -16.29 12.45 7.54
C GLY A 231 -17.19 13.51 6.89
N LEU A 232 -18.09 13.12 5.99
CA LEU A 232 -18.79 14.06 5.09
C LEU A 232 -19.66 15.09 5.84
N PHE A 233 -20.11 14.75 7.05
CA PHE A 233 -20.87 15.63 7.92
C PHE A 233 -20.08 16.88 8.37
N TYR A 234 -18.75 16.89 8.28
CA TYR A 234 -17.92 18.09 8.51
C TYR A 234 -18.09 19.16 7.42
N PHE A 235 -18.74 18.82 6.31
CA PHE A 235 -18.93 19.68 5.14
C PHE A 235 -20.38 20.09 4.92
N ASP A 236 -21.30 19.63 5.77
CA ASP A 236 -22.72 19.96 5.69
C ASP A 236 -23.07 21.12 6.65
N PRO A 237 -23.41 22.32 6.15
CA PRO A 237 -23.85 23.44 7.00
C PRO A 237 -25.10 23.13 7.83
N ALA A 238 -25.92 22.14 7.45
CA ALA A 238 -27.06 21.71 8.25
C ALA A 238 -26.62 20.98 9.54
N GLN A 239 -25.40 20.44 9.59
CA GLN A 239 -24.79 19.84 10.76
C GLN A 239 -23.93 20.87 11.51
N ALA A 240 -24.56 21.91 12.07
CA ALA A 240 -23.87 23.09 12.61
C ALA A 240 -22.74 22.77 13.61
N ALA A 241 -22.94 21.77 14.49
CA ALA A 241 -21.92 21.35 15.45
C ALA A 241 -20.67 20.79 14.75
N SER A 242 -20.85 19.84 13.83
CA SER A 242 -19.74 19.27 13.08
C SER A 242 -19.12 20.26 12.10
N TYR A 243 -19.93 21.07 11.42
CA TYR A 243 -19.48 22.08 10.46
C TYR A 243 -18.59 23.14 11.12
N ALA A 244 -18.87 23.53 12.36
CA ALA A 244 -18.02 24.42 13.15
C ALA A 244 -16.62 23.83 13.45
N HIS A 245 -16.49 22.50 13.37
CA HIS A 245 -15.25 21.75 13.54
C HIS A 245 -14.76 21.13 12.23
N THR A 246 -15.03 21.79 11.09
CA THR A 246 -14.64 21.27 9.78
C THR A 246 -13.17 20.84 9.71
N ILE A 247 -12.90 19.75 9.01
CA ILE A 247 -11.54 19.20 8.82
C ILE A 247 -10.85 19.72 7.56
N ARG A 248 -11.56 20.52 6.75
CA ARG A 248 -11.13 21.01 5.44
C ARG A 248 -9.71 21.64 5.44
N PRO A 249 -9.32 22.51 6.39
CA PRO A 249 -7.97 23.10 6.40
C PRO A 249 -6.82 22.08 6.54
N TYR A 250 -7.10 20.88 7.04
CA TYR A 250 -6.09 19.90 7.44
C TYR A 250 -5.84 18.82 6.40
N VAL A 251 -6.77 18.62 5.46
CA VAL A 251 -6.76 17.52 4.48
C VAL A 251 -6.45 18.02 3.07
N ASN A 252 -5.68 17.23 2.32
CA ASN A 252 -5.44 17.46 0.90
C ASN A 252 -6.50 16.80 0.02
N ALA A 253 -7.09 15.71 0.50
CA ALA A 253 -8.16 15.02 -0.19
C ALA A 253 -9.18 14.41 0.77
N ILE A 254 -10.40 14.21 0.29
CA ILE A 254 -11.43 13.40 0.94
C ILE A 254 -11.81 12.27 0.00
N MET A 255 -11.80 11.05 0.53
CA MET A 255 -12.31 9.87 -0.15
C MET A 255 -13.79 9.68 0.18
N PHE A 256 -14.61 9.54 -0.87
CA PHE A 256 -15.99 9.13 -0.82
C PHE A 256 -16.04 7.62 -1.09
N GLU A 257 -16.34 6.83 -0.05
CA GLU A 257 -16.33 5.37 -0.13
C GLU A 257 -17.57 4.78 0.53
N SER A 258 -18.64 4.35 -0.13
CA SER A 258 -18.82 4.25 -1.58
C SER A 258 -19.86 5.26 -2.06
N TYR A 259 -19.74 5.66 -3.31
CA TYR A 259 -20.57 6.65 -3.96
C TYR A 259 -21.66 6.01 -4.81
N TYR A 260 -21.30 5.31 -5.90
CA TYR A 260 -22.26 4.70 -6.84
C TYR A 260 -22.41 3.20 -6.61
N THR A 261 -21.33 2.40 -6.63
CA THR A 261 -21.40 0.97 -6.32
C THR A 261 -20.86 0.61 -4.94
N GLU A 262 -21.63 -0.19 -4.22
CA GLU A 262 -21.31 -0.69 -2.88
C GLU A 262 -21.22 -2.22 -2.89
N TRP A 263 -20.36 -2.78 -2.03
CA TRP A 263 -20.19 -4.22 -1.90
C TRP A 263 -21.35 -4.87 -1.15
N ASP A 264 -21.96 -5.90 -1.73
CA ASP A 264 -22.93 -6.76 -1.06
C ASP A 264 -22.29 -8.08 -0.64
N TRP A 265 -22.12 -8.26 0.67
CA TRP A 265 -21.56 -9.47 1.29
C TRP A 265 -22.38 -10.73 1.03
N ASN A 266 -23.70 -10.62 0.79
CA ASN A 266 -24.55 -11.79 0.55
C ASN A 266 -24.34 -12.37 -0.85
N THR A 267 -24.10 -11.51 -1.83
CA THR A 267 -23.91 -11.89 -3.23
C THR A 267 -22.44 -11.93 -3.64
N SER A 268 -21.53 -11.38 -2.81
CA SER A 268 -20.12 -11.20 -3.14
C SER A 268 -19.92 -10.46 -4.47
N ALA A 269 -20.73 -9.43 -4.69
CA ALA A 269 -20.76 -8.61 -5.89
C ALA A 269 -20.98 -7.14 -5.50
N GLY A 270 -20.60 -6.23 -6.41
CA GLY A 270 -20.94 -4.82 -6.25
C GLY A 270 -22.27 -4.51 -6.93
N GLY A 271 -23.12 -3.75 -6.25
CA GLY A 271 -24.39 -3.27 -6.78
C GLY A 271 -24.53 -1.77 -6.59
N VAL A 272 -25.54 -1.15 -7.21
CA VAL A 272 -25.85 0.28 -6.97
C VAL A 272 -26.12 0.47 -5.49
N SER A 273 -25.40 1.41 -4.86
CA SER A 273 -25.58 1.70 -3.44
C SER A 273 -27.04 2.06 -3.18
N PRO A 274 -27.68 1.49 -2.14
CA PRO A 274 -29.03 1.88 -1.75
C PRO A 274 -29.14 3.36 -1.38
N TYR A 275 -28.00 4.00 -1.09
CA TYR A 275 -27.90 5.42 -0.75
C TYR A 275 -27.49 6.29 -1.95
N PHE A 276 -27.35 5.74 -3.16
CA PHE A 276 -26.84 6.51 -4.31
C PHE A 276 -27.65 7.79 -4.59
N ALA A 277 -28.97 7.76 -4.42
CA ALA A 277 -29.81 8.95 -4.59
C ALA A 277 -29.41 10.07 -3.61
N ASP A 278 -29.13 9.74 -2.36
CA ASP A 278 -28.68 10.71 -1.35
C ASP A 278 -27.21 11.09 -1.57
N ASN A 279 -26.36 10.13 -1.94
CA ASN A 279 -24.96 10.38 -2.29
C ASN A 279 -24.87 11.42 -3.41
N LYS A 280 -25.63 11.23 -4.50
CA LYS A 280 -25.64 12.13 -5.66
C LYS A 280 -26.30 13.48 -5.39
N ASN A 281 -27.47 13.48 -4.75
CA ASN A 281 -28.30 14.69 -4.68
C ASN A 281 -28.11 15.48 -3.38
N TYR A 282 -27.60 14.86 -2.32
CA TYR A 282 -27.42 15.50 -1.02
C TYR A 282 -25.95 15.67 -0.66
N TRP A 283 -25.17 14.58 -0.68
CA TRP A 283 -23.79 14.59 -0.18
C TRP A 283 -22.79 15.18 -1.18
N ALA A 284 -22.78 14.73 -2.42
CA ALA A 284 -21.85 15.20 -3.45
C ALA A 284 -21.86 16.72 -3.63
N PRO A 285 -23.02 17.43 -3.69
CA PRO A 285 -23.03 18.88 -3.79
C PRO A 285 -22.36 19.59 -2.60
N ARG A 286 -22.46 19.04 -1.38
CA ARG A 286 -21.83 19.61 -0.17
C ARG A 286 -20.34 19.37 -0.14
N VAL A 287 -19.92 18.15 -0.48
CA VAL A 287 -18.50 17.80 -0.61
C VAL A 287 -17.84 18.68 -1.67
N ASN A 288 -18.46 18.83 -2.85
CA ASN A 288 -17.96 19.70 -3.93
C ASN A 288 -17.93 21.17 -3.51
N ALA A 289 -18.95 21.65 -2.81
CA ALA A 289 -18.98 23.02 -2.30
C ALA A 289 -17.87 23.28 -1.28
N ALA A 290 -17.48 22.29 -0.47
CA ALA A 290 -16.36 22.38 0.46
C ALA A 290 -15.00 22.24 -0.25
N ALA A 291 -14.88 21.34 -1.23
CA ALA A 291 -13.69 21.14 -2.05
C ALA A 291 -13.28 22.42 -2.81
N HIS A 292 -14.25 23.21 -3.27
CA HIS A 292 -13.99 24.46 -4.01
C HIS A 292 -13.71 25.69 -3.13
N GLN A 293 -13.59 25.54 -1.81
CA GLN A 293 -13.24 26.64 -0.92
C GLN A 293 -11.74 26.92 -0.97
N GLN A 294 -11.31 28.08 -0.47
CA GLN A 294 -9.90 28.49 -0.53
C GLN A 294 -8.95 27.50 0.19
N ASP A 295 -9.44 26.88 1.26
CA ASP A 295 -8.79 25.85 2.07
C ASP A 295 -9.26 24.44 1.70
N GLY A 296 -9.93 24.28 0.56
CA GLY A 296 -10.51 23.03 0.08
C GLY A 296 -9.52 21.93 -0.29
N PHE A 297 -10.04 20.86 -0.88
CA PHE A 297 -9.35 19.58 -1.07
C PHE A 297 -9.76 18.90 -2.39
N THR A 298 -8.99 17.89 -2.81
CA THR A 298 -9.35 16.99 -3.92
C THR A 298 -10.36 15.94 -3.47
N VAL A 299 -11.29 15.52 -4.33
CA VAL A 299 -12.25 14.44 -4.02
C VAL A 299 -11.83 13.17 -4.75
N LEU A 300 -11.68 12.08 -4.00
CA LEU A 300 -11.41 10.74 -4.50
C LEU A 300 -12.65 9.87 -4.30
N CYS A 301 -12.95 8.96 -5.22
CA CYS A 301 -14.09 8.05 -5.17
C CYS A 301 -13.62 6.60 -5.15
N LEU A 302 -13.90 5.84 -4.07
CA LEU A 302 -13.59 4.42 -3.99
C LEU A 302 -14.87 3.58 -3.94
N ASP A 303 -15.08 2.82 -4.99
CA ASP A 303 -16.25 1.96 -5.16
C ASP A 303 -15.84 0.49 -5.35
N TYR A 304 -16.79 -0.43 -5.17
CA TYR A 304 -16.50 -1.86 -5.14
C TYR A 304 -17.29 -2.64 -6.19
N LEU A 305 -16.59 -3.49 -6.95
CA LEU A 305 -17.17 -4.39 -7.95
C LEU A 305 -16.39 -5.70 -8.02
N ASN A 306 -17.10 -6.82 -8.23
CA ASN A 306 -16.45 -8.11 -8.48
C ASN A 306 -16.17 -8.25 -9.99
N PRO A 307 -14.91 -8.41 -10.45
CA PRO A 307 -14.60 -8.58 -11.87
C PRO A 307 -15.29 -9.79 -12.53
N ALA A 308 -15.69 -10.78 -11.74
CA ALA A 308 -16.35 -11.98 -12.22
C ALA A 308 -17.89 -11.85 -12.31
N GLN A 309 -18.48 -10.72 -11.90
CA GLN A 309 -19.93 -10.55 -11.96
C GLN A 309 -20.41 -10.29 -13.40
N ALA A 310 -21.59 -10.80 -13.75
CA ALA A 310 -22.07 -10.82 -15.13
C ALA A 310 -22.29 -9.42 -15.74
N ASP A 311 -22.64 -8.44 -14.91
CA ASP A 311 -22.91 -7.05 -15.29
C ASP A 311 -21.74 -6.10 -15.00
N TYR A 312 -20.54 -6.64 -14.76
CA TYR A 312 -19.35 -5.87 -14.37
C TYR A 312 -19.09 -4.65 -15.25
N GLN A 313 -19.05 -4.84 -16.57
CA GLN A 313 -18.73 -3.75 -17.52
C GLN A 313 -19.78 -2.64 -17.47
N LEU A 314 -21.07 -2.99 -17.43
CA LEU A 314 -22.15 -2.00 -17.34
C LEU A 314 -22.07 -1.22 -16.01
N MET A 315 -21.79 -1.89 -14.90
CA MET A 315 -21.69 -1.22 -13.60
C MET A 315 -20.46 -0.32 -13.51
N LEU A 316 -19.32 -0.76 -14.06
CA LEU A 316 -18.09 0.02 -14.12
C LEU A 316 -18.27 1.29 -14.98
N GLU A 317 -18.88 1.16 -16.15
CA GLU A 317 -19.18 2.31 -17.02
C GLU A 317 -20.09 3.34 -16.32
N ASN A 318 -21.15 2.88 -15.65
CA ASN A 318 -22.06 3.77 -14.92
C ASN A 318 -21.38 4.43 -13.72
N GLN A 319 -20.56 3.69 -12.97
CA GLN A 319 -19.82 4.24 -11.83
C GLN A 319 -18.89 5.37 -12.30
N ARG A 320 -18.11 5.14 -13.36
CA ARG A 320 -17.22 6.16 -13.92
C ARG A 320 -17.98 7.37 -14.43
N HIS A 321 -19.07 7.15 -15.14
CA HIS A 321 -19.92 8.25 -15.59
C HIS A 321 -20.37 9.10 -14.40
N GLU A 322 -20.82 8.47 -13.32
CA GLU A 322 -21.33 9.16 -12.15
C GLU A 322 -20.23 9.83 -11.31
N ALA A 323 -19.04 9.25 -11.20
CA ALA A 323 -17.93 9.82 -10.43
C ALA A 323 -17.11 10.86 -11.22
N ILE A 324 -16.71 10.51 -12.44
CA ILE A 324 -15.82 11.32 -13.28
C ILE A 324 -16.64 12.35 -14.07
N ASP A 325 -17.57 11.92 -14.93
CA ASP A 325 -18.24 12.85 -15.86
C ASP A 325 -19.20 13.79 -15.15
N VAL A 326 -19.93 13.27 -14.15
CA VAL A 326 -20.95 14.05 -13.42
C VAL A 326 -20.33 14.87 -12.29
N GLN A 327 -19.42 14.30 -11.49
CA GLN A 327 -18.87 15.00 -10.30
C GLN A 327 -17.47 15.59 -10.53
N GLY A 328 -16.73 15.16 -11.55
CA GLY A 328 -15.35 15.60 -11.78
C GLY A 328 -14.36 15.03 -10.77
N TRP A 329 -14.66 13.88 -10.16
CA TRP A 329 -13.80 13.26 -9.15
C TRP A 329 -12.79 12.31 -9.79
N THR A 330 -11.66 12.09 -9.11
CA THR A 330 -10.77 10.97 -9.41
C THR A 330 -11.37 9.71 -8.81
N ASP A 331 -11.46 8.62 -9.57
CA ASP A 331 -12.07 7.39 -9.09
C ASP A 331 -11.11 6.19 -9.07
N ALA A 332 -11.46 5.22 -8.24
CA ALA A 332 -10.92 3.88 -8.26
C ALA A 332 -12.05 2.90 -7.95
N VAL A 333 -12.10 1.80 -8.68
CA VAL A 333 -12.98 0.69 -8.36
C VAL A 333 -12.11 -0.50 -7.97
N SER A 334 -12.38 -1.15 -6.84
CA SER A 334 -11.61 -2.32 -6.40
C SER A 334 -12.48 -3.50 -5.96
N SER A 335 -11.86 -4.59 -5.53
CA SER A 335 -12.53 -5.59 -4.69
C SER A 335 -12.54 -5.11 -3.24
N ILE A 336 -13.52 -5.56 -2.45
CA ILE A 336 -13.69 -5.11 -1.06
C ILE A 336 -12.49 -5.41 -0.15
N MET A 337 -11.67 -6.39 -0.53
CA MET A 337 -10.47 -6.76 0.23
C MET A 337 -9.28 -5.84 -0.02
N LEU A 338 -9.30 -5.06 -1.12
CA LEU A 338 -8.19 -4.18 -1.51
C LEU A 338 -6.86 -4.93 -1.69
N GLU A 339 -6.90 -6.22 -2.05
CA GLU A 339 -5.73 -7.08 -2.25
C GLU A 339 -5.39 -7.29 -3.74
N GLU A 340 -6.02 -6.50 -4.62
CA GLU A 340 -5.92 -6.65 -6.08
C GLU A 340 -5.50 -5.33 -6.73
N MET A 341 -4.70 -5.41 -7.80
CA MET A 341 -4.36 -4.28 -8.67
C MET A 341 -5.01 -4.55 -10.03
N ARG A 342 -5.97 -3.71 -10.43
CA ARG A 342 -6.88 -3.95 -11.56
C ARG A 342 -6.74 -2.91 -12.67
N TYR A 343 -6.00 -3.22 -13.72
CA TYR A 343 -5.64 -2.24 -14.74
C TYR A 343 -6.71 -1.96 -15.79
N ASP A 344 -7.72 -2.81 -15.90
CA ASP A 344 -8.90 -2.60 -16.73
C ASP A 344 -9.68 -1.33 -16.34
N ILE A 345 -9.42 -0.81 -15.13
CA ILE A 345 -10.08 0.36 -14.56
C ILE A 345 -9.33 1.66 -14.87
N TYR A 346 -8.02 1.58 -15.08
CA TYR A 346 -7.16 2.77 -15.14
C TYR A 346 -6.80 3.17 -16.59
N HIS A 347 -6.87 2.22 -17.53
CA HIS A 347 -6.50 2.46 -18.93
C HIS A 347 -7.67 2.90 -19.82
N GLN A 348 -8.68 3.63 -19.29
CA GLN A 348 -9.89 3.97 -20.05
C GLN A 348 -10.20 5.48 -20.21
N HIS A 349 -9.27 6.37 -19.86
CA HIS A 349 -9.41 7.83 -20.07
C HIS A 349 -9.57 8.24 -21.53
N VAL A 350 -10.39 9.22 -21.90
CA VAL A 350 -10.48 9.68 -23.30
C VAL A 350 -9.85 11.07 -23.44
N PRO A 351 -8.76 11.25 -24.23
CA PRO A 351 -8.06 10.27 -25.05
C PRO A 351 -7.14 9.33 -24.25
N ASP A 352 -6.75 8.23 -24.87
CA ASP A 352 -5.82 7.29 -24.25
C ASP A 352 -4.39 7.76 -24.26
N VAL A 353 -3.82 7.83 -23.06
CA VAL A 353 -2.45 8.25 -22.80
C VAL A 353 -1.67 7.21 -21.99
N ASN A 354 -2.32 6.10 -21.63
CA ASN A 354 -1.73 5.08 -20.77
C ASN A 354 -1.15 3.95 -21.63
N PRO A 355 0.03 3.42 -21.30
CA PRO A 355 0.63 2.34 -22.06
C PRO A 355 0.02 0.96 -21.69
N PRO A 356 0.28 -0.11 -22.48
CA PRO A 356 -0.28 -1.44 -22.20
C PRO A 356 0.10 -2.00 -20.83
N THR A 357 -0.80 -2.78 -20.23
CA THR A 357 -0.58 -3.45 -18.95
C THR A 357 -0.27 -4.93 -19.09
N TRP A 358 0.77 -5.40 -18.40
CA TRP A 358 1.12 -6.82 -18.26
C TRP A 358 0.09 -7.66 -17.48
N SER A 359 -0.46 -8.69 -18.12
CA SER A 359 -1.52 -9.57 -17.57
C SER A 359 -1.09 -10.50 -16.42
N LYS A 360 0.19 -10.86 -16.34
CA LYS A 360 0.70 -11.83 -15.36
C LYS A 360 1.98 -11.36 -14.68
N THR A 361 3.01 -11.08 -15.48
CA THR A 361 4.31 -10.64 -14.99
C THR A 361 4.86 -9.58 -15.93
N VAL A 362 5.52 -8.58 -15.36
CA VAL A 362 6.07 -7.43 -16.10
C VAL A 362 7.36 -7.83 -16.81
N GLY A 363 7.48 -7.43 -18.07
CA GLY A 363 8.71 -7.48 -18.86
C GLY A 363 9.22 -8.88 -19.21
N VAL A 364 10.52 -8.97 -19.50
CA VAL A 364 11.18 -10.22 -19.88
C VAL A 364 11.19 -11.22 -18.72
N ARG A 365 10.88 -12.49 -19.00
CA ARG A 365 10.79 -13.56 -18.00
C ARG A 365 11.84 -14.64 -18.17
N GLN A 366 12.39 -14.76 -19.37
CA GLN A 366 13.45 -15.69 -19.65
C GLN A 366 14.29 -15.21 -20.83
N ALA A 367 15.61 -15.42 -20.75
CA ALA A 367 16.55 -15.33 -21.86
C ALA A 367 17.43 -16.59 -21.84
N ARG A 368 17.48 -17.36 -22.94
CA ARG A 368 18.25 -18.61 -23.04
C ARG A 368 18.85 -18.78 -24.42
N VAL A 369 20.00 -19.45 -24.50
CA VAL A 369 20.57 -19.88 -25.78
C VAL A 369 19.89 -21.17 -26.22
N GLU A 370 19.24 -21.16 -27.38
CA GLU A 370 18.54 -22.28 -27.99
C GLU A 370 18.85 -22.34 -29.48
N SER A 371 19.29 -23.51 -29.96
CA SER A 371 19.58 -23.76 -31.38
C SER A 371 20.48 -22.70 -32.04
N GLY A 372 21.46 -22.16 -31.29
CA GLY A 372 22.38 -21.14 -31.79
C GLY A 372 21.84 -19.71 -31.79
N HIS A 373 20.69 -19.46 -31.15
CA HIS A 373 20.10 -18.13 -30.98
C HIS A 373 19.86 -17.85 -29.51
N VAL A 374 19.88 -16.58 -29.11
CA VAL A 374 19.26 -16.19 -27.84
C VAL A 374 17.75 -16.09 -28.06
N VAL A 375 16.97 -16.85 -27.30
CA VAL A 375 15.51 -16.78 -27.27
C VAL A 375 15.08 -16.11 -25.98
N VAL A 376 14.31 -15.04 -26.12
CA VAL A 376 13.68 -14.32 -25.00
C VAL A 376 12.20 -14.68 -24.92
N ARG A 377 11.63 -14.73 -23.71
CA ARG A 377 10.21 -15.07 -23.45
C ARG A 377 9.58 -14.14 -22.42
N TRP A 378 8.30 -13.80 -22.62
CA TRP A 378 7.55 -12.85 -21.77
C TRP A 378 6.04 -13.03 -21.94
N ASN A 379 5.26 -12.75 -20.88
CA ASN A 379 3.80 -12.88 -20.89
C ASN A 379 3.11 -11.79 -21.72
N ARG A 380 1.81 -11.95 -22.03
CA ARG A 380 1.06 -10.92 -22.77
C ARG A 380 0.78 -9.69 -21.91
N ALA A 381 0.82 -8.52 -22.55
CA ALA A 381 0.20 -7.30 -22.09
C ALA A 381 -1.13 -7.06 -22.83
N ASP A 382 -2.04 -6.36 -22.17
CA ASP A 382 -3.39 -6.02 -22.61
C ASP A 382 -3.55 -4.49 -22.61
N ASP A 383 -4.33 -4.00 -23.57
CA ASP A 383 -4.65 -2.59 -23.73
C ASP A 383 -6.03 -2.46 -24.38
N ARG A 384 -6.73 -1.34 -24.15
CA ARG A 384 -8.01 -1.09 -24.83
C ARG A 384 -7.85 -0.79 -26.33
N HIS A 385 -6.72 -0.21 -26.73
CA HIS A 385 -6.34 0.07 -28.10
C HIS A 385 -5.43 -1.04 -28.63
N GLN A 386 -6.07 -2.10 -29.10
CA GLN A 386 -5.41 -3.18 -29.82
C GLN A 386 -4.97 -2.72 -31.22
N PRO A 387 -3.89 -3.30 -31.79
CA PRO A 387 -3.07 -4.37 -31.21
C PRO A 387 -1.99 -3.85 -30.26
N VAL A 388 -1.72 -4.61 -29.19
CA VAL A 388 -0.49 -4.44 -28.39
C VAL A 388 0.71 -4.98 -29.17
N GLN A 389 1.72 -4.13 -29.35
CA GLN A 389 3.01 -4.45 -29.97
C GLN A 389 4.10 -4.57 -28.89
N TYR A 390 5.22 -5.21 -29.23
CA TYR A 390 6.34 -5.39 -28.30
C TYR A 390 7.64 -4.87 -28.92
N ASN A 391 8.45 -4.20 -28.10
CA ASN A 391 9.78 -3.73 -28.44
C ASN A 391 10.80 -4.50 -27.59
N LEU A 392 11.86 -4.98 -28.23
CA LEU A 392 12.96 -5.66 -27.55
C LEU A 392 14.16 -4.74 -27.48
N TYR A 393 14.69 -4.56 -26.28
CA TYR A 393 15.92 -3.82 -26.03
C TYR A 393 17.02 -4.80 -25.66
N HIS A 394 18.22 -4.59 -26.20
CA HIS A 394 19.38 -5.37 -25.79
C HIS A 394 20.70 -4.59 -25.83
N GLY A 395 21.64 -5.02 -25.02
CA GLY A 395 22.95 -4.41 -24.87
C GLY A 395 23.92 -5.33 -24.12
N THR A 396 25.16 -4.89 -23.96
CA THR A 396 26.23 -5.64 -23.27
C THR A 396 26.57 -5.06 -21.90
N ALA A 397 25.78 -4.10 -21.42
CA ALA A 397 25.91 -3.47 -20.11
C ALA A 397 24.61 -3.64 -19.31
N SER A 398 24.76 -3.75 -17.99
CA SER A 398 23.68 -3.79 -17.01
C SER A 398 23.93 -2.71 -15.95
N PRO A 399 22.91 -1.91 -15.55
CA PRO A 399 21.56 -1.91 -16.11
C PRO A 399 21.51 -1.40 -17.57
N LEU A 400 20.55 -1.89 -18.35
CA LEU A 400 20.28 -1.41 -19.70
C LEU A 400 19.92 0.09 -19.68
N ASP A 401 20.70 0.88 -20.41
CA ASP A 401 20.33 2.25 -20.75
C ASP A 401 19.43 2.25 -21.98
N PHE A 402 18.12 2.42 -21.79
CA PHE A 402 17.13 2.41 -22.88
C PHE A 402 17.33 3.54 -23.90
N ALA A 403 18.11 4.59 -23.58
CA ALA A 403 18.45 5.63 -24.54
C ALA A 403 19.55 5.20 -25.53
N THR A 404 20.39 4.22 -25.16
CA THR A 404 21.54 3.78 -25.98
C THR A 404 21.50 2.30 -26.35
N ALA A 405 20.65 1.50 -25.71
CA ALA A 405 20.43 0.11 -26.03
C ALA A 405 19.90 -0.07 -27.46
N THR A 406 20.23 -1.21 -28.07
CA THR A 406 19.69 -1.56 -29.38
C THR A 406 18.21 -1.88 -29.24
N ARG A 407 17.34 -1.09 -29.90
CA ARG A 407 15.89 -1.29 -29.96
C ARG A 407 15.50 -2.04 -31.24
N LEU A 408 14.90 -3.22 -31.08
CA LEU A 408 14.14 -3.91 -32.12
C LEU A 408 12.67 -3.55 -31.93
N ALA A 409 12.18 -2.63 -32.75
CA ALA A 409 10.82 -2.11 -32.68
C ALA A 409 9.79 -3.12 -33.21
N HIS A 410 8.62 -3.17 -32.58
CA HIS A 410 7.43 -3.89 -33.05
C HIS A 410 7.72 -5.31 -33.54
N ILE A 411 8.48 -6.06 -32.74
CA ILE A 411 8.87 -7.43 -33.07
C ILE A 411 7.63 -8.31 -33.25
N THR A 412 7.74 -9.33 -34.09
CA THR A 412 6.69 -10.33 -34.29
C THR A 412 7.01 -11.59 -33.48
N PRO A 413 6.54 -11.71 -32.23
CA PRO A 413 6.81 -12.89 -31.41
C PRO A 413 6.02 -14.12 -31.88
N ALA A 414 6.59 -15.29 -31.67
CA ALA A 414 5.90 -16.57 -31.78
C ALA A 414 5.25 -16.93 -30.43
N ALA A 415 4.22 -17.78 -30.47
CA ALA A 415 3.65 -18.35 -29.25
C ALA A 415 4.67 -19.25 -28.54
N ALA A 416 4.69 -19.21 -27.21
CA ALA A 416 5.56 -20.03 -26.37
C ALA A 416 4.73 -20.85 -25.38
N VAL A 417 5.12 -22.12 -25.17
CA VAL A 417 4.48 -23.00 -24.19
C VAL A 417 4.64 -22.47 -22.76
N SER A 418 5.79 -21.87 -22.47
CA SER A 418 6.04 -21.15 -21.22
C SER A 418 6.06 -19.65 -21.49
N HIS A 419 5.40 -18.89 -20.62
CA HIS A 419 5.35 -17.44 -20.67
C HIS A 419 4.64 -16.85 -21.90
N ASP A 420 3.71 -17.53 -22.57
CA ASP A 420 2.86 -17.00 -23.67
C ASP A 420 3.56 -16.62 -24.99
N LEU A 421 4.63 -15.81 -24.98
CA LEU A 421 5.32 -15.30 -26.18
C LEU A 421 6.84 -15.55 -26.13
N GLN A 422 7.46 -15.70 -27.30
CA GLN A 422 8.92 -15.80 -27.46
C GLN A 422 9.42 -15.15 -28.76
N PHE A 423 10.70 -14.75 -28.75
CA PHE A 423 11.38 -14.22 -29.92
C PHE A 423 12.85 -14.61 -29.94
N ALA A 424 13.34 -15.06 -31.09
CA ALA A 424 14.75 -15.37 -31.32
C ALA A 424 15.46 -14.10 -31.79
N VAL A 425 16.40 -13.61 -30.99
CA VAL A 425 17.05 -12.33 -31.23
C VAL A 425 18.08 -12.45 -32.36
N PRO A 426 17.94 -11.70 -33.46
CA PRO A 426 18.88 -11.74 -34.58
C PRO A 426 20.13 -10.89 -34.29
N GLY A 427 21.20 -11.15 -35.05
CA GLY A 427 22.33 -10.23 -35.15
C GLY A 427 23.24 -10.15 -33.91
N LEU A 428 23.10 -11.06 -32.95
CA LEU A 428 24.00 -11.15 -31.81
C LEU A 428 25.34 -11.78 -32.21
N VAL A 429 26.41 -11.34 -31.56
CA VAL A 429 27.77 -11.87 -31.75
C VAL A 429 28.06 -12.85 -30.62
N GLU A 430 28.59 -14.02 -30.96
CA GLU A 430 28.98 -15.03 -29.97
C GLU A 430 30.14 -14.54 -29.09
N ALA A 431 30.34 -15.24 -27.97
CA ALA A 431 31.33 -14.93 -26.93
C ALA A 431 31.13 -13.56 -26.27
N ALA A 432 29.87 -13.17 -26.08
CA ALA A 432 29.48 -11.95 -25.37
C ALA A 432 28.35 -12.22 -24.37
N GLU A 433 28.32 -11.41 -23.31
CA GLU A 433 27.19 -11.32 -22.40
C GLU A 433 26.22 -10.25 -22.89
N TYR A 434 24.94 -10.59 -22.94
CA TYR A 434 23.87 -9.69 -23.34
C TYR A 434 22.79 -9.60 -22.27
N TYR A 435 22.27 -8.40 -22.09
CA TYR A 435 21.09 -8.12 -21.29
C TYR A 435 19.93 -7.78 -22.22
N PHE A 436 18.74 -8.27 -21.89
CA PHE A 436 17.53 -8.11 -22.68
C PHE A 436 16.41 -7.53 -21.83
N ALA A 437 15.62 -6.63 -22.41
CA ALA A 437 14.35 -6.16 -21.85
C ALA A 437 13.26 -6.20 -22.92
N ILE A 438 12.00 -6.36 -22.50
CA ILE A 438 10.83 -6.29 -23.38
C ILE A 438 9.93 -5.19 -22.85
N ARG A 439 9.48 -4.31 -23.76
CA ARG A 439 8.43 -3.33 -23.48
C ARG A 439 7.21 -3.52 -24.37
N ALA A 440 6.03 -3.28 -23.84
CA ALA A 440 4.76 -3.27 -24.59
C ALA A 440 4.40 -1.85 -25.06
N GLU A 441 3.80 -1.74 -26.23
CA GLU A 441 3.36 -0.47 -26.84
C GLU A 441 1.96 -0.65 -27.42
N ASP A 442 1.06 0.32 -27.18
CA ASP A 442 -0.30 0.28 -27.71
C ASP A 442 -0.35 0.75 -29.18
N ALA A 443 -1.56 0.77 -29.77
CA ALA A 443 -1.76 1.24 -31.13
C ALA A 443 -1.58 2.78 -31.32
N LEU A 444 -1.46 3.54 -30.23
CA LEU A 444 -1.30 5.00 -30.21
C LEU A 444 0.16 5.43 -29.97
N GLY A 445 1.05 4.48 -29.70
CA GLY A 445 2.47 4.69 -29.46
C GLY A 445 2.83 4.90 -27.99
N ASN A 446 1.91 4.63 -27.05
CA ASN A 446 2.19 4.65 -25.63
C ASN A 446 2.97 3.37 -25.27
N GLU A 447 4.29 3.51 -25.09
CA GLU A 447 5.18 2.42 -24.69
C GLU A 447 5.41 2.42 -23.17
N GLU A 448 5.24 1.28 -22.51
CA GLU A 448 5.44 1.18 -21.06
C GLU A 448 6.93 1.22 -20.66
N GLY A 449 7.19 1.64 -19.42
CA GLY A 449 8.50 2.07 -18.95
C GLY A 449 9.30 1.04 -18.15
N ASN A 450 8.91 -0.24 -18.11
CA ASN A 450 9.55 -1.22 -17.22
C ASN A 450 11.06 -1.38 -17.49
N ARG A 451 11.77 -1.86 -16.45
CA ARG A 451 13.23 -2.05 -16.43
C ARG A 451 13.64 -3.49 -16.19
N VAL A 452 12.71 -4.43 -16.32
CA VAL A 452 13.02 -5.83 -16.09
C VAL A 452 13.96 -6.29 -17.18
N GLU A 453 15.17 -6.68 -16.78
CA GLU A 453 16.18 -7.22 -17.68
C GLU A 453 16.66 -8.60 -17.25
N LEU A 454 17.12 -9.39 -18.22
CA LEU A 454 17.77 -10.67 -17.97
C LEU A 454 19.05 -10.78 -18.79
N GLY A 455 20.14 -11.14 -18.11
CA GLY A 455 21.44 -11.43 -18.70
C GLY A 455 21.55 -12.86 -19.21
N VAL A 456 22.24 -13.05 -20.33
CA VAL A 456 22.62 -14.37 -20.86
C VAL A 456 23.94 -14.28 -21.59
N TRP A 457 24.82 -15.24 -21.32
CA TRP A 457 26.04 -15.45 -22.09
C TRP A 457 25.72 -16.19 -23.40
N PHE A 458 26.03 -15.57 -24.54
CA PHE A 458 25.84 -16.17 -25.86
C PHE A 458 27.16 -16.79 -26.35
N GLY A 459 27.42 -18.06 -25.99
CA GLY A 459 28.60 -18.80 -26.41
C GLY A 459 28.30 -19.74 -27.59
N GLY A 460 29.12 -19.69 -28.64
CA GLY A 460 28.97 -20.53 -29.84
C GLY A 460 29.16 -22.03 -29.62
N THR A 461 28.28 -22.81 -30.25
CA THR A 461 28.26 -24.27 -30.42
C THR A 461 28.69 -25.19 -29.25
N ALA A 462 27.65 -25.74 -28.60
CA ALA A 462 27.48 -27.09 -28.07
C ALA A 462 28.68 -27.84 -27.46
N VAL A 463 28.71 -27.86 -26.12
CA VAL A 463 29.12 -29.06 -25.38
C VAL A 463 27.86 -29.76 -24.90
N ALA A 464 27.85 -31.09 -25.03
CA ALA A 464 26.74 -31.99 -24.75
C ALA A 464 25.90 -31.61 -23.53
N GLU A 465 24.59 -31.73 -23.74
CA GLU A 465 23.50 -31.57 -22.79
C GLU A 465 23.82 -32.11 -21.39
N VAL A 466 24.17 -31.21 -20.49
CA VAL A 466 23.66 -31.30 -19.12
C VAL A 466 22.59 -30.25 -19.05
N ALA A 467 21.33 -30.66 -19.09
CA ALA A 467 20.22 -29.79 -18.75
C ALA A 467 20.47 -29.23 -17.33
N LEU A 468 21.08 -28.05 -17.25
CA LEU A 468 21.06 -27.22 -16.07
C LEU A 468 19.61 -26.77 -15.92
N THR A 469 18.85 -27.65 -15.28
CA THR A 469 17.61 -27.29 -14.61
C THR A 469 17.96 -26.02 -13.83
N PRO A 470 17.19 -24.91 -13.98
CA PRO A 470 17.44 -23.73 -13.17
C PRO A 470 17.57 -24.17 -11.71
N PRO A 471 18.46 -23.56 -10.90
CA PRO A 471 18.58 -23.94 -9.50
C PRO A 471 17.20 -23.75 -8.85
N SER A 472 16.45 -24.84 -8.68
CA SER A 472 15.17 -24.83 -8.00
C SER A 472 15.49 -25.05 -6.53
N PHE A 473 15.29 -24.01 -5.74
CA PHE A 473 15.01 -24.15 -4.32
C PHE A 473 13.51 -23.97 -4.15
N HIS A 474 12.77 -25.07 -4.19
CA HIS A 474 11.31 -25.05 -4.17
C HIS A 474 10.81 -25.95 -3.06
N MET A 475 10.00 -25.39 -2.15
CA MET A 475 9.29 -26.17 -1.14
C MET A 475 7.92 -26.56 -1.69
N HIS A 476 7.63 -27.86 -1.70
CA HIS A 476 6.30 -28.35 -2.05
C HIS A 476 5.36 -28.19 -0.86
N GLN A 477 4.06 -28.07 -1.15
CA GLN A 477 3.05 -28.08 -0.10
C GLN A 477 3.18 -29.36 0.73
N ASN A 478 3.19 -29.20 2.05
CA ASN A 478 3.29 -30.34 2.95
C ASN A 478 2.11 -31.29 2.74
N PHE A 479 2.37 -32.60 2.75
CA PHE A 479 1.32 -33.60 2.57
C PHE A 479 1.41 -34.68 3.67
N PRO A 480 0.29 -34.99 4.36
CA PRO A 480 -1.02 -34.33 4.24
C PRO A 480 -1.03 -32.89 4.81
N ASN A 481 -1.96 -32.06 4.33
CA ASN A 481 -2.31 -30.76 4.93
C ASN A 481 -3.82 -30.52 4.75
N PRO A 482 -4.65 -30.48 5.83
CA PRO A 482 -4.28 -30.63 7.24
C PRO A 482 -3.74 -32.02 7.61
N PHE A 483 -2.99 -32.14 8.71
CA PHE A 483 -2.43 -33.40 9.21
C PHE A 483 -2.67 -33.63 10.71
N HIS A 484 -2.59 -34.89 11.17
CA HIS A 484 -2.84 -35.29 12.56
C HIS A 484 -1.66 -36.03 13.22
N LEU A 485 -1.05 -37.00 12.52
CA LEU A 485 0.07 -37.81 13.04
C LEU A 485 1.45 -37.32 12.58
N GLY A 486 1.47 -36.58 11.48
CA GLY A 486 2.67 -36.00 10.89
C GLY A 486 2.43 -35.57 9.46
N THR A 487 3.34 -34.77 8.94
CA THR A 487 3.33 -34.28 7.56
C THR A 487 4.73 -34.37 6.97
N ARG A 488 4.78 -34.59 5.66
CA ARG A 488 6.02 -34.59 4.88
C ARG A 488 6.16 -33.26 4.15
N ILE A 489 7.32 -32.65 4.25
CA ILE A 489 7.67 -31.40 3.57
C ILE A 489 8.81 -31.71 2.63
N GLU A 490 8.55 -31.63 1.33
CA GLU A 490 9.55 -31.92 0.30
C GLU A 490 10.15 -30.63 -0.24
N LEU A 491 11.47 -30.60 -0.34
CA LEU A 491 12.22 -29.56 -1.00
C LEU A 491 12.85 -30.13 -2.26
N GLU A 492 12.67 -29.44 -3.38
CA GLU A 492 13.60 -29.55 -4.50
C GLU A 492 14.74 -28.58 -4.26
N VAL A 493 15.97 -29.09 -4.34
CA VAL A 493 17.19 -28.31 -4.10
C VAL A 493 18.15 -28.49 -5.27
N PRO A 494 19.01 -27.49 -5.57
CA PRO A 494 20.00 -27.62 -6.61
C PRO A 494 21.01 -28.73 -6.25
N ALA A 495 21.37 -29.59 -7.22
CA ALA A 495 22.27 -30.74 -6.98
C ALA A 495 23.70 -30.38 -6.53
N TRP A 496 24.04 -29.10 -6.57
CA TRP A 496 25.32 -28.48 -6.24
C TRP A 496 25.25 -27.69 -4.92
N LEU A 497 24.11 -27.72 -4.22
CA LEU A 497 23.95 -27.11 -2.91
C LEU A 497 24.79 -27.87 -1.87
N THR A 498 25.74 -27.17 -1.25
CA THR A 498 26.64 -27.70 -0.20
C THR A 498 26.33 -27.15 1.20
N GLU A 499 25.40 -26.21 1.30
CA GLU A 499 24.93 -25.58 2.54
C GLU A 499 23.96 -26.51 3.30
N GLU A 500 24.00 -26.47 4.64
CA GLU A 500 23.02 -27.18 5.47
C GLU A 500 21.60 -26.64 5.23
N ILE A 501 20.63 -27.55 5.10
CA ILE A 501 19.22 -27.19 4.92
C ILE A 501 18.54 -27.18 6.28
N VAL A 502 18.00 -26.02 6.64
CA VAL A 502 17.29 -25.80 7.92
C VAL A 502 15.81 -25.58 7.64
N LEU A 503 14.95 -26.40 8.22
CA LEU A 503 13.51 -26.22 8.22
C LEU A 503 13.06 -25.76 9.60
N GLU A 504 12.54 -24.53 9.67
CA GLU A 504 11.99 -23.93 10.87
C GLU A 504 10.47 -23.94 10.82
N ILE A 505 9.81 -24.16 11.95
CA ILE A 505 8.36 -24.19 12.07
C ILE A 505 7.96 -23.17 13.12
N PHE A 506 7.05 -22.27 12.76
CA PHE A 506 6.58 -21.17 13.60
C PHE A 506 5.08 -21.27 13.85
N ASP A 507 4.63 -20.82 15.02
CA ASP A 507 3.21 -20.61 15.29
C ASP A 507 2.73 -19.27 14.69
N MET A 508 1.43 -18.98 14.82
CA MET A 508 0.79 -17.78 14.25
C MET A 508 1.31 -16.46 14.82
N THR A 509 2.04 -16.49 15.95
CA THR A 509 2.67 -15.30 16.56
C THR A 509 4.10 -15.10 16.07
N GLY A 510 4.59 -15.96 15.15
CA GLY A 510 5.96 -15.94 14.65
C GLY A 510 6.97 -16.60 15.60
N ARG A 511 6.53 -17.26 16.68
CA ARG A 511 7.42 -17.93 17.62
C ARG A 511 7.87 -19.28 17.05
N LEU A 512 9.17 -19.57 17.16
CA LEU A 512 9.77 -20.84 16.71
C LEU A 512 9.30 -22.01 17.58
N VAL A 513 8.64 -22.97 16.94
CA VAL A 513 8.04 -24.18 17.51
C VAL A 513 8.98 -25.37 17.39
N GLN A 514 9.57 -25.57 16.20
CA GLN A 514 10.49 -26.68 15.93
C GLN A 514 11.51 -26.28 14.86
N GLU A 515 12.69 -26.90 14.92
CA GLU A 515 13.74 -26.78 13.91
C GLU A 515 14.23 -28.17 13.53
N LEU A 516 14.30 -28.46 12.23
CA LEU A 516 14.81 -29.71 11.68
C LEU A 516 15.96 -29.38 10.72
N ARG A 517 17.07 -30.11 10.81
CA ARG A 517 18.26 -29.90 9.99
C ARG A 517 18.58 -31.14 9.19
N GLN A 518 19.02 -30.95 7.95
CA GLN A 518 19.58 -32.02 7.13
C GLN A 518 20.88 -31.54 6.47
N PRO A 519 21.90 -32.41 6.37
CA PRO A 519 23.10 -32.07 5.64
C PRO A 519 22.77 -31.80 4.17
N ALA A 520 23.62 -30.99 3.53
CA ALA A 520 23.54 -30.79 2.09
C ALA A 520 23.64 -32.14 1.38
N SER A 521 22.65 -32.45 0.55
CA SER A 521 22.53 -33.75 -0.12
C SER A 521 22.81 -33.59 -1.61
N ALA A 522 23.51 -34.55 -2.20
CA ALA A 522 23.63 -34.68 -3.65
C ALA A 522 22.28 -35.00 -4.33
N ALA A 523 21.24 -35.31 -3.54
CA ALA A 523 19.89 -35.56 -4.04
C ALA A 523 19.17 -34.25 -4.40
N LYS A 524 18.57 -34.20 -5.59
CA LYS A 524 17.70 -33.10 -6.04
C LYS A 524 16.44 -32.92 -5.19
N ARG A 525 16.11 -33.88 -4.31
CA ARG A 525 14.96 -33.82 -3.39
C ARG A 525 15.36 -34.17 -1.98
N VAL A 526 14.91 -33.35 -1.03
CA VAL A 526 15.12 -33.52 0.41
C VAL A 526 13.76 -33.52 1.09
N SER A 527 13.54 -34.42 2.03
CA SER A 527 12.24 -34.60 2.69
C SER A 527 12.38 -34.45 4.19
N PHE A 528 11.65 -33.52 4.77
CA PHE A 528 11.49 -33.37 6.22
C PHE A 528 10.19 -34.03 6.67
N HIS A 529 10.22 -34.63 7.86
CA HIS A 529 9.02 -35.12 8.52
C HIS A 529 8.81 -34.35 9.82
N TRP A 530 7.64 -33.73 9.97
CA TRP A 530 7.24 -33.14 11.25
C TRP A 530 6.01 -33.86 11.79
N ASN A 531 6.14 -34.41 13.01
CA ASN A 531 5.09 -35.14 13.72
C ASN A 531 4.32 -34.26 14.72
N GLY A 532 4.53 -32.94 14.72
CA GLY A 532 3.95 -32.03 15.72
C GLY A 532 4.75 -31.92 17.02
N GLU A 533 5.97 -32.46 17.10
CA GLU A 533 6.86 -32.27 18.24
C GLU A 533 7.48 -30.87 18.24
N THR A 534 7.58 -30.26 19.42
CA THR A 534 8.23 -28.96 19.64
C THR A 534 9.69 -29.16 20.04
N ARG A 535 10.50 -28.10 19.92
CA ARG A 535 11.92 -28.11 20.35
C ARG A 535 12.15 -28.41 21.84
N PHE A 536 11.10 -28.37 22.67
CA PHE A 536 11.14 -28.66 24.10
C PHE A 536 10.61 -30.07 24.45
N GLY A 537 10.42 -30.94 23.45
CA GLY A 537 9.94 -32.32 23.64
C GLY A 537 8.42 -32.47 23.90
N GLY A 538 7.67 -31.35 23.91
CA GLY A 538 6.21 -31.35 24.00
C GLY A 538 5.51 -31.42 22.64
N ARG A 539 4.18 -31.56 22.63
CA ARG A 539 3.34 -31.52 21.42
C ARG A 539 2.87 -30.10 21.10
N ALA A 540 2.96 -29.71 19.84
CA ALA A 540 2.35 -28.50 19.31
C ALA A 540 0.81 -28.64 19.33
N ARG A 541 0.07 -27.54 19.54
CA ARG A 541 -1.41 -27.58 19.61
C ARG A 541 -2.03 -27.64 18.21
N SER A 542 -3.30 -28.04 18.10
CA SER A 542 -4.06 -27.86 16.87
C SER A 542 -4.07 -26.37 16.47
N GLY A 543 -3.84 -26.06 15.19
CA GLY A 543 -3.72 -24.68 14.74
C GLY A 543 -2.99 -24.52 13.41
N VAL A 544 -2.83 -23.26 12.99
CA VAL A 544 -2.06 -22.86 11.82
C VAL A 544 -0.60 -22.64 12.21
N TYR A 545 0.30 -23.14 11.37
CA TYR A 545 1.74 -22.97 11.49
C TYR A 545 2.30 -22.49 10.15
N SER A 546 3.46 -21.84 10.17
CA SER A 546 4.26 -21.59 8.96
C SER A 546 5.57 -22.36 9.05
N CYS A 547 5.96 -23.07 8.00
CA CYS A 547 7.32 -23.60 7.89
C CYS A 547 8.16 -22.73 6.95
N ARG A 548 9.43 -22.53 7.29
CA ARG A 548 10.42 -21.85 6.47
C ARG A 548 11.63 -22.75 6.27
N ALA A 549 11.97 -23.05 5.02
CA ALA A 549 13.20 -23.73 4.65
C ALA A 549 14.26 -22.70 4.27
N ARG A 550 15.52 -22.91 4.71
CA ARG A 550 16.67 -22.06 4.38
C ARG A 550 17.90 -22.90 4.04
N ALA A 551 18.68 -22.46 3.05
CA ALA A 551 20.01 -22.99 2.74
C ALA A 551 20.86 -21.90 2.09
N GLY A 552 21.88 -21.39 2.80
CA GLY A 552 22.62 -20.19 2.39
C GLY A 552 21.69 -18.99 2.16
N ALA A 553 21.72 -18.43 0.95
CA ALA A 553 20.86 -17.31 0.54
C ALA A 553 19.43 -17.71 0.11
N TRP A 554 19.14 -19.01 -0.01
CA TRP A 554 17.83 -19.50 -0.47
C TRP A 554 16.85 -19.62 0.69
N GLN A 555 15.59 -19.21 0.45
CA GLN A 555 14.50 -19.37 1.41
C GLN A 555 13.15 -19.66 0.72
N ALA A 556 12.31 -20.46 1.38
CA ALA A 556 10.93 -20.73 0.97
C ALA A 556 10.04 -20.89 2.21
N MET A 557 8.76 -20.50 2.12
CA MET A 557 7.83 -20.55 3.25
C MET A 557 6.45 -21.08 2.84
N HIS A 558 5.85 -21.98 3.62
CA HIS A 558 4.49 -22.50 3.41
C HIS A 558 3.68 -22.49 4.71
N LYS A 559 2.36 -22.39 4.56
CA LYS A 559 1.39 -22.57 5.64
C LYS A 559 1.06 -24.05 5.83
N MET A 560 0.92 -24.47 7.09
CA MET A 560 0.55 -25.83 7.51
C MET A 560 -0.59 -25.77 8.52
N ILE A 561 -1.45 -26.80 8.52
CA ILE A 561 -2.58 -26.93 9.45
C ILE A 561 -2.44 -28.26 10.19
N LEU A 562 -2.20 -28.18 11.49
CA LEU A 562 -2.15 -29.34 12.39
C LEU A 562 -3.51 -29.49 13.08
N ARG A 563 -4.08 -30.69 13.04
CA ARG A 563 -5.28 -31.10 13.76
C ARG A 563 -4.93 -32.28 14.65
N GLN A 564 -4.62 -32.03 15.92
CA GLN A 564 -4.55 -33.07 16.96
C GLN A 564 -5.93 -33.37 17.54
#